data_AF-A0A5J6L4V1-F1
#
_entry.id   AF-A0A5J6L4V1-F1
#
_cell.length_a   1.000
_cell.length_b   1.000
_cell.length_c   1.000
_cell.angle_alpha   90.00
_cell.angle_beta   90.00
_cell.angle_gamma   90.00
#
_symmetry.space_group_name_H-M   'P 1'
#
loop_
_entity.id
_entity.type
_entity.pdbx_description
1 polymer ?
#
loop_
_entity_poly.entity_id
_entity_poly.type
_entity_poly.pdbx_seq_one_letter_code
_entity_poly.pdbx_strand_id
1 'polypeptide(L)'
;MSATTDEDRPGGGDAETQAQQRRIVNRLRRAQGQLAAVVNAVDSGADCRDVVIQLSAVSKALDRAGYAIIASAMRSCLTDPTDDSVTPEELEKLFLTLA
;
A
#
# COMPACT_ATOMS: atom_id res chain seq x y z
N MET A 1 47.76 -5.59 -13.56
CA MET A 1 46.72 -4.92 -14.35
C MET A 1 45.91 -6.01 -15.02
N SER A 2 44.60 -6.15 -14.90
CA SER A 2 43.56 -5.73 -13.96
C SER A 2 42.37 -6.58 -14.40
N ALA A 3 41.73 -7.30 -13.49
CA ALA A 3 40.39 -7.84 -13.69
C ALA A 3 39.78 -8.09 -12.30
N THR A 4 39.34 -7.01 -11.67
CA THR A 4 38.42 -7.01 -10.52
C THR A 4 37.01 -7.33 -11.06
N THR A 5 36.36 -8.41 -10.59
CA THR A 5 35.25 -8.41 -9.59
C THR A 5 33.92 -7.95 -10.25
N ASP A 6 33.02 -8.87 -10.61
CA ASP A 6 31.90 -9.46 -9.82
C ASP A 6 30.57 -8.74 -10.11
N GLU A 7 29.46 -9.48 -10.00
CA GLU A 7 28.07 -9.01 -9.94
C GLU A 7 27.43 -8.36 -11.19
N ASP A 8 27.16 -9.18 -12.21
CA ASP A 8 25.92 -9.00 -12.98
C ASP A 8 24.91 -10.03 -12.44
N ARG A 9 24.17 -9.62 -11.39
CA ARG A 9 23.19 -10.47 -10.69
C ARG A 9 21.77 -10.11 -11.14
N PRO A 10 21.20 -10.79 -12.16
CA PRO A 10 19.80 -10.61 -12.51
C PRO A 10 18.95 -11.33 -11.44
N GLY A 11 18.16 -10.58 -10.67
CA GLY A 11 17.20 -11.18 -9.73
C GLY A 11 16.83 -10.36 -8.48
N GLY A 12 17.32 -9.12 -8.33
CA GLY A 12 16.99 -8.27 -7.18
C GLY A 12 15.60 -7.62 -7.22
N GLY A 13 15.15 -7.17 -8.39
CA GLY A 13 13.92 -6.38 -8.55
C GLY A 13 12.65 -7.14 -8.20
N ASP A 14 12.53 -8.40 -8.64
CA ASP A 14 11.31 -9.18 -8.44
C ASP A 14 11.09 -9.58 -6.98
N ALA A 15 12.17 -9.83 -6.24
CA ALA A 15 12.09 -10.18 -4.82
C ALA A 15 11.68 -8.97 -3.96
N GLU A 16 12.16 -7.77 -4.28
CA GLU A 16 11.79 -6.54 -3.58
C GLU A 16 10.33 -6.15 -3.85
N THR A 17 9.89 -6.22 -5.11
CA THR A 17 8.49 -5.98 -5.51
C THR A 17 7.54 -6.97 -4.83
N GLN A 18 7.87 -8.26 -4.81
CA GLN A 18 7.08 -9.26 -4.10
C GLN A 18 7.03 -9.01 -2.58
N ALA A 19 8.14 -8.59 -1.97
CA ALA A 19 8.18 -8.26 -0.55
C ALA A 19 7.31 -7.03 -0.23
N GLN A 20 7.34 -6.01 -1.09
CA GLN A 20 6.48 -4.83 -0.98
C GLN A 20 5.00 -5.20 -1.11
N GLN A 21 4.65 -6.03 -2.09
CA GLN A 21 3.27 -6.47 -2.28
C GLN A 21 2.76 -7.30 -1.09
N ARG A 22 3.58 -8.19 -0.52
CA ARG A 22 3.25 -8.91 0.72
C ARG A 22 3.01 -7.95 1.89
N ARG A 23 3.81 -6.88 2.02
CA ARG A 23 3.61 -5.86 3.07
C ARG A 23 2.29 -5.12 2.90
N ILE A 24 1.90 -4.77 1.67
CA ILE A 24 0.62 -4.13 1.36
C ILE A 24 -0.54 -5.06 1.74
N VAL A 25 -0.51 -6.33 1.30
CA VAL A 25 -1.53 -7.33 1.63
C VAL A 25 -1.66 -7.51 3.15
N ASN A 26 -0.55 -7.55 3.88
CA ASN A 26 -0.57 -7.66 5.34
C ASN A 26 -1.15 -6.42 6.05
N ARG A 27 -1.08 -5.23 5.43
CA ARG A 27 -1.77 -4.03 5.93
C ARG A 27 -3.27 -4.12 5.69
N LEU A 28 -3.67 -4.50 4.47
CA LEU A 28 -5.08 -4.67 4.10
C LEU A 28 -5.78 -5.73 4.95
N ARG A 29 -5.14 -6.88 5.19
CA ARG A 29 -5.67 -7.92 6.09
C ARG A 29 -5.89 -7.43 7.52
N ARG A 30 -5.01 -6.55 8.01
CA ARG A 30 -5.18 -5.92 9.34
C ARG A 30 -6.36 -4.95 9.34
N ALA A 31 -6.46 -4.08 8.33
CA ALA A 31 -7.60 -3.17 8.19
C ALA A 31 -8.93 -3.94 8.08
N GLN A 32 -8.96 -5.07 7.37
CA GLN A 32 -10.11 -5.96 7.29
C GLN A 32 -10.53 -6.48 8.67
N GLY A 33 -9.58 -6.96 9.49
CA GLY A 33 -9.88 -7.42 10.85
C GLY A 33 -10.39 -6.30 11.75
N GLN A 34 -9.84 -5.09 11.63
CA GLN A 34 -10.32 -3.92 12.36
C GLN A 34 -11.73 -3.51 11.93
N LEU A 35 -12.02 -3.53 10.63
CA LEU A 35 -13.37 -3.25 10.11
C LEU A 35 -14.39 -4.28 10.59
N ALA A 36 -14.02 -5.57 10.61
CA ALA A 36 -14.89 -6.61 11.17
C ALA A 36 -15.21 -6.35 12.65
N ALA A 37 -14.24 -5.88 13.44
CA ALA A 37 -14.47 -5.50 14.83
C ALA A 37 -15.43 -4.30 14.95
N VAL A 38 -15.30 -3.29 14.08
CA VAL A 38 -16.23 -2.15 14.01
C VAL A 38 -17.65 -2.61 13.71
N VAL A 39 -17.84 -3.47 12.72
CA VAL A 39 -19.16 -4.02 12.37
C VAL A 39 -19.77 -4.74 13.56
N ASN A 40 -19.01 -5.63 14.22
CA ASN A 40 -19.50 -6.33 15.41
C ASN A 40 -19.85 -5.37 16.56
N ALA A 41 -19.08 -4.28 16.74
CA ALA A 41 -19.37 -3.28 17.76
C ALA A 41 -20.70 -2.56 17.47
N VAL A 42 -20.96 -2.20 16.22
CA VAL A 42 -22.24 -1.62 15.79
C VAL A 42 -23.39 -2.59 16.01
N ASP A 43 -23.25 -3.84 15.58
CA ASP A 43 -24.28 -4.88 15.72
C ASP A 43 -24.59 -5.19 17.20
N SER A 44 -23.59 -5.05 18.08
CA SER A 44 -23.74 -5.24 19.53
C SER A 44 -24.29 -4.01 20.26
N GLY A 45 -24.58 -2.91 19.55
CA GLY A 45 -25.08 -1.66 20.14
C GLY A 45 -24.03 -0.92 20.98
N ALA A 46 -22.75 -1.00 20.60
CA ALA A 46 -21.67 -0.26 21.26
C ALA A 46 -21.87 1.26 21.17
N ASP A 47 -21.22 2.00 22.06
CA ASP A 47 -21.29 3.45 22.10
C ASP A 47 -20.79 4.10 20.80
N CYS A 48 -21.52 5.10 20.31
CA CYS A 48 -21.22 5.79 19.06
C CYS A 48 -19.79 6.39 19.05
N ARG A 49 -19.30 6.88 20.20
CA ARG A 49 -17.95 7.45 20.31
C ARG A 49 -16.89 6.39 20.09
N ASP A 50 -17.06 5.21 20.67
CA ASP A 50 -16.11 4.11 20.54
C ASP A 50 -16.09 3.56 19.11
N VAL A 51 -17.26 3.44 18.47
CA VAL A 51 -17.38 3.06 17.05
C VAL A 51 -16.63 4.06 16.17
N VAL A 52 -16.83 5.37 16.37
CA VAL A 52 -16.16 6.41 15.57
C VAL A 52 -14.63 6.39 15.78
N ILE A 53 -14.16 6.17 17.01
CA ILE A 53 -12.72 6.03 17.30
C ILE A 53 -12.14 4.84 16.53
N GLN A 54 -12.79 3.67 16.60
CA GLN A 54 -12.34 2.48 15.88
C GLN A 54 -12.37 2.68 14.36
N LEU A 55 -13.43 3.31 13.83
CA LEU A 55 -13.55 3.61 12.41
C LEU A 55 -12.42 4.54 11.93
N SER A 56 -12.06 5.55 12.72
CA SER A 56 -10.94 6.44 12.41
C SER A 56 -9.60 5.69 12.33
N ALA A 57 -9.42 4.66 13.16
CA ALA A 57 -8.24 3.80 13.13
C ALA A 57 -8.21 2.91 11.88
N VAL A 58 -9.37 2.41 11.43
CA VAL A 58 -9.52 1.67 10.17
C VAL A 58 -9.17 2.58 8.98
N SER A 59 -9.74 3.78 8.92
CA SER A 59 -9.47 4.75 7.85
C SER A 59 -7.96 5.00 7.73
N LYS A 60 -7.30 5.32 8.85
CA LYS A 60 -5.85 5.56 8.88
C LYS A 60 -5.01 4.35 8.51
N ALA A 61 -5.52 3.13 8.70
CA ALA A 61 -4.86 1.92 8.23
C ALA A 61 -4.99 1.75 6.71
N LEU A 62 -6.16 2.08 6.15
CA LEU A 62 -6.43 2.09 4.70
C LEU A 62 -5.60 3.16 3.99
N ASP A 63 -5.54 4.40 4.51
CA ASP A 63 -4.75 5.48 3.93
C ASP A 63 -3.27 5.08 3.80
N ARG A 64 -2.72 4.48 4.88
CA ARG A 64 -1.34 3.98 4.88
C ARG A 64 -1.11 2.79 3.93
N ALA A 65 -2.14 2.04 3.58
CA ALA A 65 -2.04 1.01 2.55
C ALA A 65 -2.11 1.64 1.15
N GLY A 66 -3.04 2.58 0.94
CA GLY A 66 -3.18 3.35 -0.30
C GLY A 66 -1.91 4.11 -0.68
N TYR A 67 -1.32 4.86 0.25
CA TYR A 67 -0.05 5.56 0.00
C TYR A 67 1.08 4.60 -0.38
N ALA A 68 1.12 3.41 0.21
CA ALA A 68 2.15 2.41 -0.10
C ALA A 68 1.95 1.78 -1.49
N ILE A 69 0.70 1.66 -1.96
CA ILE A 69 0.36 1.20 -3.31
C ILE A 69 0.77 2.25 -4.33
N ILE A 70 0.34 3.51 -4.13
CA ILE A 70 0.64 4.61 -5.05
C ILE A 70 2.14 4.86 -5.14
N ALA A 71 2.87 4.86 -4.01
CA ALA A 71 4.32 4.99 -4.01
C ALA A 71 5.02 3.85 -4.78
N SER A 72 4.45 2.64 -4.74
CA SER A 72 4.94 1.49 -5.51
C SER A 72 4.68 1.65 -7.01
N ALA A 73 3.50 2.15 -7.38
CA ALA A 73 3.14 2.44 -8.77
C ALA A 73 4.03 3.55 -9.34
N MET A 74 4.20 4.66 -8.61
CA MET A 74 5.12 5.75 -8.98
C MET A 74 6.55 5.24 -9.23
N ARG A 75 7.07 4.35 -8.37
CA ARG A 75 8.40 3.77 -8.57
C ARG A 75 8.47 2.91 -9.83
N SER A 76 7.40 2.18 -10.14
CA SER A 76 7.30 1.33 -11.33
C SER A 76 7.28 2.18 -12.62
N CYS A 77 6.47 3.25 -12.65
CA CYS A 77 6.43 4.21 -13.76
C CYS A 77 7.80 4.88 -14.02
N LEU A 78 8.59 5.14 -12.97
CA LEU A 78 9.93 5.71 -13.11
C LEU A 78 10.96 4.71 -13.65
N THR A 79 10.75 3.40 -13.42
CA THR A 79 11.66 2.34 -13.88
C THR A 79 11.37 1.84 -15.29
N ASP A 80 10.13 1.96 -15.76
CA ASP A 80 9.73 1.65 -17.13
C ASP A 80 8.93 2.80 -17.74
N PRO A 81 9.60 3.77 -18.40
CA PRO A 81 8.95 4.93 -19.00
C PRO A 81 8.14 4.60 -20.26
N THR A 82 8.12 3.33 -20.69
CA THR A 82 7.28 2.86 -21.81
C THR A 82 5.99 2.18 -21.35
N ASP A 83 5.84 1.97 -20.04
CA ASP A 83 4.62 1.44 -19.43
C ASP A 83 3.58 2.55 -19.26
N ASP A 84 2.71 2.69 -20.27
CA ASP A 84 1.55 3.61 -20.28
C ASP A 84 0.40 3.15 -19.36
N SER A 85 0.58 2.15 -18.50
CA SER A 85 -0.50 1.61 -17.68
C SER A 85 -1.05 2.60 -16.64
N VAL A 86 -0.23 3.56 -16.17
CA VAL A 86 -0.67 4.63 -15.28
C VAL A 86 0.17 5.89 -15.52
N THR A 87 -0.46 7.02 -15.86
CA THR A 87 0.26 8.28 -16.04
C THR A 87 0.57 8.98 -14.70
N PRO A 88 1.59 9.86 -14.64
CA PRO A 88 1.86 10.66 -13.45
C PRO A 88 0.64 11.47 -12.96
N GLU A 89 -0.16 12.01 -13.88
CA GLU A 89 -1.37 12.78 -13.58
C GLU A 89 -2.47 11.90 -12.96
N GLU A 90 -2.60 10.66 -13.43
CA GLU A 90 -3.52 9.69 -12.84
C GLU A 90 -3.09 9.30 -11.42
N LEU A 91 -1.78 9.12 -11.19
CA LEU A 91 -1.23 8.86 -9.85
C LEU A 91 -1.42 10.04 -8.90
N GLU A 92 -1.23 11.27 -9.38
CA GLU A 92 -1.51 12.48 -8.59
C GLU A 92 -2.99 12.53 -8.19
N LYS A 93 -3.89 12.28 -9.14
CA LYS A 93 -5.33 12.23 -8.86
C LYS A 93 -5.67 11.15 -7.83
N LEU A 94 -5.12 9.95 -7.96
CA LEU A 94 -5.31 8.86 -7.00
C LEU A 94 -4.71 9.17 -5.61
N PHE A 95 -3.65 9.98 -5.55
CA PHE A 95 -3.08 10.41 -4.29
C PHE A 95 -3.98 11.43 -3.58
N LEU A 96 -4.52 12.39 -4.33
CA LEU A 96 -5.42 13.42 -3.80
C LEU A 96 -6.77 12.88 -3.31
N THR A 97 -7.23 11.71 -3.78
CA THR A 97 -8.44 11.06 -3.24
C THR A 97 -8.24 10.41 -1.87
N LEU A 98 -6.98 10.26 -1.44
CA LEU A 98 -6.60 9.71 -0.14
C LEU A 98 -6.23 10.80 0.89
N ALA A 99 -6.40 12.08 0.55
CA ALA A 99 -6.13 13.25 1.40
C ALA A 99 -7.44 13.82 1.98
#